data_AF-A0AAV9CF95-F1
#
_entry.id   AF-A0AAV9CF95-F1
#
_cell.length_a   1.000
_cell.length_b   1.000
_cell.length_c   1.000
_cell.angle_alpha   90.00
_cell.angle_beta   90.00
_cell.angle_gamma   90.00
#
_symmetry.space_group_name_H-M   'P 1'
#
loop_
_entity.id
_entity.type
_entity.pdbx_description
1 polymer ?
#
loop_
_entity_poly.entity_id
_entity_poly.type
_entity_poly.pdbx_seq_one_letter_code
_entity_poly.pdbx_strand_id
1 'polypeptide(L)'
;MAAVQEVWKKNFHRACNLIEISREKCSYISLDMEFPGCTARRDASEYELYDKLKYNVDNLKPIQVGLTLSDTSGHIPYHGSWQFNLSGFNVHKDPSSVESVELLRRSGINFDKNCAKE
;
A
#
# COMPACT_ATOMS: atom_id res chain seq x y z
N MET A 1 -10.61 -1.72 -18.54
CA MET A 1 -10.08 -1.89 -17.17
C MET A 1 -10.76 -0.87 -16.28
N ALA A 2 -11.23 -1.26 -15.09
CA ALA A 2 -11.67 -0.28 -14.09
C ALA A 2 -10.46 0.58 -13.69
N ALA A 3 -10.61 1.90 -13.70
CA ALA A 3 -9.52 2.81 -13.35
C ALA A 3 -9.23 2.74 -11.84
N VAL A 4 -7.96 2.60 -11.47
CA VAL A 4 -7.52 2.66 -10.07
C VAL A 4 -7.62 4.10 -9.58
N GLN A 5 -8.27 4.30 -8.42
CA GLN A 5 -8.41 5.62 -7.84
C GLN A 5 -7.27 5.93 -6.89
N GLU A 6 -6.50 6.98 -7.18
CA GLU A 6 -5.53 7.52 -6.23
C GLU A 6 -6.25 8.20 -5.05
N VAL A 7 -5.96 7.70 -3.85
CA VAL A 7 -6.47 8.24 -2.60
C VAL A 7 -5.33 8.90 -1.85
N TRP A 8 -5.56 10.16 -1.51
CA TRP A 8 -4.73 11.02 -0.68
C TRP A 8 -5.60 11.53 0.48
N LYS A 9 -5.02 12.25 1.45
CA LYS A 9 -5.78 12.76 2.61
C LYS A 9 -7.03 13.54 2.20
N LYS A 10 -6.93 14.42 1.18
CA LYS A 10 -8.03 15.28 0.71
C LYS A 10 -9.27 14.55 0.20
N ASN A 11 -9.13 13.31 -0.29
CA ASN A 11 -10.24 12.49 -0.80
C ASN A 11 -10.41 11.16 -0.04
N PHE A 12 -9.74 11.00 1.10
CA PHE A 12 -9.81 9.79 1.92
C PHE A 12 -11.24 9.43 2.32
N HIS A 13 -11.98 10.38 2.90
CA HIS A 13 -13.38 10.15 3.30
C HIS A 13 -14.29 9.78 2.13
N ARG A 14 -14.08 10.39 0.95
CA ARG A 14 -14.83 10.03 -0.26
C ARG A 14 -14.54 8.59 -0.66
N ALA A 15 -13.28 8.15 -0.61
CA ALA A 15 -12.91 6.78 -0.92
C ALA A 15 -13.52 5.79 0.08
N CYS A 16 -13.47 6.08 1.39
CA CYS A 16 -14.11 5.27 2.42
C CYS A 16 -15.61 5.08 2.18
N ASN A 17 -16.34 6.15 1.85
CA ASN A 17 -17.77 6.05 1.54
C ASN A 17 -18.05 5.15 0.32
N LEU A 18 -17.20 5.23 -0.72
CA LEU A 18 -17.34 4.36 -1.90
C LEU A 18 -17.03 2.90 -1.58
N ILE A 19 -16.06 2.65 -0.69
CA ILE A 19 -15.76 1.30 -0.19
C ILE A 19 -16.97 0.75 0.57
N GLU A 20 -17.56 1.52 1.47
CA GLU A 20 -18.75 1.11 2.23
C GLU A 20 -19.91 0.71 1.31
N ILE A 21 -20.20 1.53 0.29
CA ILE A 21 -21.22 1.21 -0.72
C ILE A 21 -20.87 -0.07 -1.49
N SER A 22 -19.60 -0.25 -1.87
CA SER A 22 -19.16 -1.40 -2.66
C SER A 22 -19.20 -2.70 -1.86
N ARG A 23 -18.99 -2.63 -0.53
CA ARG A 23 -19.03 -3.81 0.37
C ARG A 23 -20.39 -4.49 0.42
N GLU A 24 -21.48 -3.84 0.05
CA GLU A 24 -22.80 -4.49 -0.02
C GLU A 24 -22.88 -5.55 -1.12
N LYS A 25 -22.05 -5.44 -2.17
CA LYS A 25 -22.10 -6.31 -3.37
C LYS A 25 -20.82 -7.10 -3.60
N CYS A 26 -19.73 -6.73 -2.92
CA CYS A 26 -18.44 -7.39 -3.04
C CYS A 26 -18.19 -8.29 -1.82
N SER A 27 -17.71 -9.51 -2.07
CA SER A 27 -17.44 -10.51 -1.03
C SER A 27 -15.96 -10.74 -0.81
N TYR A 28 -15.09 -10.20 -1.67
CA TYR A 28 -13.65 -10.41 -1.64
C TYR A 28 -12.89 -9.09 -1.61
N ILE A 29 -11.75 -9.11 -0.91
CA ILE A 29 -10.79 -8.01 -0.84
C ILE A 29 -9.43 -8.54 -1.31
N SER A 30 -8.84 -7.90 -2.31
CA SER A 30 -7.43 -8.06 -2.65
C SER A 30 -6.67 -6.86 -2.08
N LEU A 31 -5.57 -7.13 -1.39
CA LEU A 31 -4.76 -6.14 -0.68
C LEU A 31 -3.30 -6.31 -1.08
N ASP A 32 -2.64 -5.19 -1.34
CA ASP A 32 -1.20 -5.12 -1.58
C ASP A 32 -0.62 -3.88 -0.90
N MET A 33 0.65 -3.93 -0.49
CA MET A 33 1.30 -2.82 0.21
C MET A 33 2.73 -2.62 -0.26
N GLU A 34 3.11 -1.35 -0.38
CA GLU A 34 4.48 -0.96 -0.71
C GLU A 34 5.20 -0.42 0.52
N PHE A 35 6.37 -0.97 0.80
CA PHE A 35 7.24 -0.57 1.90
C PHE A 35 8.60 -0.11 1.37
N PRO A 36 9.30 0.78 2.09
CA PRO A 36 10.61 1.29 1.68
C PRO A 36 11.75 0.30 2.00
N GLY A 37 11.46 -1.00 2.03
CA GLY A 37 12.42 -2.03 2.39
C GLY A 37 11.77 -3.33 2.86
N CYS A 38 12.42 -4.45 2.58
CA CYS A 38 12.17 -5.73 3.23
C CYS A 38 13.47 -6.55 3.22
N THR A 39 13.85 -7.07 4.38
CA THR A 39 15.06 -7.91 4.51
C THR A 39 14.66 -9.34 4.80
N ALA A 40 14.58 -10.17 3.76
CA ALA A 40 14.42 -11.62 3.90
C ALA A 40 15.60 -12.35 3.25
N ARG A 41 16.20 -13.30 3.98
CA ARG A 41 17.20 -14.22 3.44
C ARG A 41 16.53 -15.55 3.11
N ARG A 42 16.84 -16.12 1.95
CA ARG A 42 16.23 -17.37 1.45
C ARG A 42 16.51 -18.60 2.32
N ASP A 43 17.54 -18.56 3.15
CA ASP A 43 18.01 -19.71 3.94
C ASP A 43 17.61 -19.62 5.44
N ALA A 44 16.66 -18.74 5.79
CA ALA A 44 16.20 -18.55 7.15
C ALA A 44 15.06 -19.52 7.51
N SER A 45 15.03 -19.96 8.77
CA SER A 45 13.88 -20.69 9.33
C SER A 45 12.62 -19.83 9.37
N GLU A 46 11.44 -20.46 9.49
CA GLU A 46 10.16 -19.74 9.57
C GLU A 46 10.11 -18.72 10.71
N TYR A 47 10.68 -19.06 11.87
CA TYR A 47 10.78 -18.16 13.02
C TYR A 47 11.66 -16.93 12.72
N GLU A 48 12.82 -17.14 12.09
CA GLU A 48 13.70 -16.04 11.71
C GLU A 48 13.10 -15.15 10.61
N LEU A 49 12.31 -15.73 9.70
CA LEU A 49 11.56 -14.97 8.70
C LEU A 49 10.48 -14.12 9.36
N TYR A 50 9.75 -14.67 10.33
CA TYR A 50 8.75 -13.92 11.09
C TYR A 50 9.38 -12.77 11.90
N ASP A 51 10.47 -13.03 12.63
CA ASP A 51 11.13 -12.00 13.43
C ASP A 51 11.64 -10.84 12.56
N LYS A 52 12.18 -11.13 11.38
CA LYS A 52 12.60 -10.11 10.41
C LYS A 52 11.41 -9.35 9.83
N LEU A 53 10.34 -10.05 9.47
CA LEU A 53 9.11 -9.40 9.00
C LEU A 53 8.57 -8.45 10.07
N LYS A 54 8.44 -8.94 11.30
CA LYS A 54 8.00 -8.14 12.46
C LYS A 54 8.90 -6.93 12.67
N TYR A 55 10.23 -7.12 12.68
CA TYR A 55 11.16 -6.01 12.82
C TYR A 55 10.99 -4.96 11.71
N ASN A 56 10.87 -5.37 10.45
CA ASN A 56 10.65 -4.45 9.33
C ASN A 56 9.31 -3.72 9.47
N VAL A 57 8.22 -4.42 9.83
CA VAL A 57 6.89 -3.83 10.02
C VAL A 57 6.88 -2.82 11.19
N ASP A 58 7.58 -3.13 12.29
CA ASP A 58 7.63 -2.25 13.46
C ASP A 58 8.48 -0.98 13.21
N ASN A 59 9.46 -1.04 12.30
CA ASN A 59 10.46 0.03 12.11
C ASN A 59 10.35 0.81 10.79
N LEU A 60 9.63 0.28 9.78
CA LEU A 60 9.48 0.93 8.48
C LEU A 60 8.08 1.52 8.34
N LYS A 61 7.98 2.67 7.68
CA LYS A 61 6.70 3.31 7.39
C LYS A 61 6.18 2.84 6.01
N PRO A 62 4.96 2.30 5.91
CA PRO A 62 4.38 1.94 4.62
C PRO A 62 4.18 3.18 3.74
N ILE A 63 4.31 3.00 2.43
CA ILE A 63 4.22 4.06 1.42
C ILE A 63 2.85 4.08 0.76
N GLN A 64 2.33 2.90 0.45
CA GLN A 64 1.10 2.75 -0.33
C GLN A 64 0.34 1.50 0.11
N VAL A 65 -0.99 1.55 -0.01
CA VAL A 65 -1.87 0.39 0.12
C VAL A 65 -2.77 0.32 -1.11
N GLY A 66 -2.67 -0.76 -1.87
CA GLY A 66 -3.61 -1.11 -2.94
C GLY A 66 -4.75 -1.95 -2.38
N LEU A 67 -5.99 -1.57 -2.68
CA LEU A 67 -7.18 -2.30 -2.28
C LEU A 67 -8.11 -2.46 -3.48
N THR A 68 -8.57 -3.69 -3.74
CA THR A 68 -9.58 -3.97 -4.76
C THR A 68 -10.68 -4.83 -4.17
N LEU A 69 -11.93 -4.48 -4.45
CA LEU A 69 -13.11 -5.25 -4.08
C LEU A 69 -13.66 -5.99 -5.30
N SER A 70 -14.07 -7.24 -5.11
CA SER A 70 -14.73 -8.05 -6.13
C SER A 70 -15.88 -8.88 -5.58
N ASP A 71 -16.84 -9.21 -6.45
CA ASP A 71 -17.91 -10.15 -6.13
C ASP A 71 -17.47 -11.61 -6.26
N THR A 72 -18.40 -12.55 -6.03
CA THR A 72 -18.15 -14.00 -6.10
C THR A 72 -17.80 -14.52 -7.48
N SER A 73 -18.05 -13.74 -8.54
CA SER A 73 -17.66 -14.06 -9.91
C SER A 73 -16.32 -13.42 -10.30
N GLY A 74 -15.68 -12.69 -9.39
CA GLY A 74 -14.46 -11.94 -9.64
C GLY A 74 -14.69 -10.62 -10.38
N HIS A 75 -15.94 -10.16 -10.52
CA HIS A 75 -16.23 -8.87 -11.14
C HIS A 75 -15.88 -7.73 -10.18
N ILE A 76 -15.12 -6.77 -10.70
CA ILE A 76 -14.74 -5.54 -9.99
C ILE A 76 -15.71 -4.44 -10.42
N PRO A 77 -16.46 -3.82 -9.48
CA PRO A 77 -17.40 -2.77 -9.81
C PRO A 77 -16.68 -1.53 -10.36
N TYR A 78 -17.42 -0.65 -11.03
CA TYR A 78 -16.89 0.67 -11.37
C TYR A 78 -16.46 1.37 -10.09
N HIS A 79 -15.24 1.91 -10.06
CA HIS A 79 -14.61 2.44 -8.85
C HIS A 79 -14.25 1.40 -7.77
N GLY A 80 -14.10 0.12 -8.11
CA GLY A 80 -13.77 -0.97 -7.17
C GLY A 80 -12.28 -1.16 -6.81
N SER A 81 -11.39 -0.29 -7.27
CA SER A 81 -9.94 -0.34 -6.97
C SER A 81 -9.43 1.02 -6.50
N TRP A 82 -8.67 1.00 -5.40
CA TRP A 82 -8.11 2.18 -4.74
C TRP A 82 -6.64 1.98 -4.44
N GLN A 83 -5.88 3.06 -4.61
CA GLN A 83 -4.48 3.16 -4.24
C GLN A 83 -4.34 4.26 -3.19
N PHE A 84 -4.22 3.88 -1.93
CA PHE A 84 -4.00 4.80 -0.83
C PHE A 84 -2.53 5.17 -0.74
N ASN A 85 -2.23 6.45 -0.93
CA ASN A 85 -0.89 7.00 -0.81
C ASN A 85 -0.73 7.56 0.62
N LEU A 86 0.16 6.95 1.41
CA LEU A 86 0.32 7.28 2.81
C LEU A 86 1.30 8.44 3.00
N SER A 87 0.90 9.38 3.86
CA SER A 87 1.74 10.50 4.29
C SER A 87 2.57 10.12 5.52
N GLY A 88 3.73 10.76 5.68
CA GLY A 88 4.57 10.66 6.88
C GLY A 88 5.89 9.90 6.68
N PHE A 89 6.17 9.45 5.46
CA PHE A 89 7.47 8.91 5.06
C PHE A 89 8.33 9.99 4.42
N ASN A 90 9.50 10.24 4.99
CA ASN A 90 10.51 11.13 4.47
C ASN A 90 11.73 10.31 4.03
N VAL A 91 11.94 10.20 2.71
CA VAL A 91 13.02 9.40 2.11
C VAL A 91 14.43 9.82 2.53
N HIS A 92 14.61 11.03 3.06
CA HIS A 92 15.90 11.54 3.53
C HIS A 92 16.14 11.36 5.03
N LYS A 93 15.10 10.98 5.80
CA LYS A 93 15.17 10.90 7.27
C LYS A 93 14.77 9.54 7.82
N ASP A 94 13.79 8.89 7.19
CA ASP A 94 13.24 7.64 7.67
C ASP A 94 14.06 6.44 7.19
N PRO A 95 14.15 5.36 8.00
CA PRO A 95 14.83 4.13 7.60
C PRO A 95 14.27 3.57 6.29
N SER A 96 15.16 3.21 5.37
CA SER A 96 14.81 2.62 4.07
C SER A 96 15.99 1.89 3.43
N SER A 97 15.71 0.98 2.50
CA SER A 97 16.69 0.38 1.60
C SER A 97 16.82 1.24 0.34
N VAL A 98 18.06 1.50 -0.08
CA VAL A 98 18.36 2.29 -1.29
C VAL A 98 17.74 1.60 -2.52
N GLU A 99 17.88 0.28 -2.62
CA GLU A 99 17.34 -0.51 -3.71
C GLU A 99 15.82 -0.43 -3.78
N SER A 100 15.14 -0.50 -2.63
CA SER A 100 13.68 -0.43 -2.55
C SER A 100 13.19 0.97 -2.92
N VAL A 101 13.86 2.01 -2.44
CA VAL A 101 13.55 3.40 -2.80
C VAL A 101 13.73 3.64 -4.30
N GLU A 102 14.83 3.17 -4.90
CA GLU A 102 15.06 3.32 -6.34
C GLU A 102 14.02 2.56 -7.16
N LEU A 103 13.68 1.34 -6.76
CA LEU A 103 12.63 0.54 -7.40
C LEU A 103 11.30 1.30 -7.38
N LEU A 104 10.88 1.78 -6.21
CA LEU A 104 9.62 2.52 -6.05
C LEU A 104 9.61 3.83 -6.84
N ARG A 105 10.73 4.56 -6.92
CA ARG A 105 10.83 5.75 -7.79
C ARG A 105 10.62 5.39 -9.27
N ARG A 106 11.23 4.30 -9.73
CA ARG A 106 11.07 3.82 -11.12
C ARG A 106 9.64 3.36 -11.40
N SER A 107 8.94 2.85 -10.41
CA SER A 107 7.52 2.49 -10.48
C SER A 107 6.56 3.69 -10.39
N GLY A 108 7.08 4.92 -10.25
CA GLY A 108 6.28 6.16 -10.29
C GLY A 108 5.91 6.74 -8.92
N ILE A 109 6.43 6.21 -7.81
CA ILE A 109 6.21 6.79 -6.48
C ILE A 109 6.92 8.13 -6.36
N ASN A 110 6.15 9.17 -5.99
CA ASN A 110 6.67 10.49 -5.67
C ASN A 110 6.77 10.67 -4.14
N PHE A 111 7.96 10.40 -3.61
CA PHE A 111 8.23 10.49 -2.18
C PHE A 111 8.07 11.88 -1.56
N ASP A 112 8.15 12.95 -2.35
CA ASP A 112 7.89 14.31 -1.83
C ASP A 112 6.42 14.47 -1.41
N LYS A 113 5.51 13.85 -2.17
CA LYS A 113 4.07 13.80 -1.81
C LYS A 113 3.82 12.91 -0.59
N ASN A 114 4.58 11.84 -0.40
CA ASN A 114 4.49 11.00 0.81
C ASN A 114 5.10 11.68 2.04
N CYS A 115 6.02 12.64 1.85
CA CYS A 115 6.58 13.42 2.94
C CYS A 115 5.61 14.48 3.47
N ALA A 116 4.77 15.03 2.59
CA ALA A 116 3.82 16.09 2.95
C ALA A 116 2.74 15.59 3.92
N LYS A 117 2.49 16.35 4.99
CA LYS A 117 1.35 16.17 5.89
C LYS A 117 0.17 17.06 5.46
N GLU A 118 -0.11 17.15 4.15
CA GLU A 118 -1.25 17.94 3.66
C GLU A 118 -2.56 17.26 3.98
#